data_AF-A0A1Q7MHS0-F1
#
_entry.id   AF-A0A1Q7MHS0-F1
#
_cell.length_a   1.000
_cell.length_b   1.000
_cell.length_c   1.000
_cell.angle_alpha   90.00
_cell.angle_beta   90.00
_cell.angle_gamma   90.00
#
_symmetry.space_group_name_H-M   'P 1'
#
loop_
_entity.id
_entity.type
_entity.pdbx_description
1 polymer ?
#
loop_
_entity_poly.entity_id
_entity_poly.type
_entity_poly.pdbx_seq_one_letter_code
_entity_poly.pdbx_strand_id
1 'polypeptide(L)'
;MRTRIFSKYGERQRNRVQSMLHNVSKRIVDEAKTRRYGIVMEKLTGIRRLYRKHNGQSGNYQARMNSWSYGELQRQIEYKARWEGVKIVHVSARNTSKRCSICGYKTLESTQRQLWCPHCGAILDRDENAARNIAAGGLRFSPNRPPGEAMLEKREPENATLILKVDGGKLSQQANTTIDSTKTQQNP
;
A
#
# COMPACT_ATOMS: atom_id res chain seq x y z
N MET A 1 -42.48 1.61 -3.47
CA MET A 1 -42.07 3.02 -3.17
C MET A 1 -40.61 3.15 -2.71
N ARG A 2 -40.15 2.35 -1.73
CA ARG A 2 -38.74 2.36 -1.23
C ARG A 2 -37.68 2.28 -2.34
N THR A 3 -37.84 1.39 -3.33
CA THR A 3 -36.86 1.17 -4.42
C THR A 3 -36.66 2.41 -5.30
N ARG A 4 -37.71 3.19 -5.55
CA ARG A 4 -37.65 4.41 -6.39
C ARG A 4 -36.90 5.54 -5.68
N ILE A 5 -37.06 5.65 -4.36
CA ILE A 5 -36.36 6.62 -3.51
C ILE A 5 -34.86 6.28 -3.45
N PHE A 6 -34.51 5.01 -3.17
CA PHE A 6 -33.11 4.56 -3.18
C PHE A 6 -32.45 4.73 -4.56
N SER A 7 -33.17 4.48 -5.65
CA SER A 7 -32.68 4.69 -7.02
C SER A 7 -32.32 6.17 -7.28
N LYS A 8 -33.22 7.10 -6.93
CA LYS A 8 -33.00 8.55 -7.09
C LYS A 8 -31.81 9.07 -6.28
N TYR A 9 -31.70 8.68 -5.00
CA TYR A 9 -30.57 9.09 -4.16
C TYR A 9 -29.25 8.45 -4.60
N GLY A 10 -29.30 7.18 -5.03
CA GLY A 10 -28.15 6.49 -5.59
C GLY A 10 -27.64 7.14 -6.88
N GLU A 11 -28.53 7.60 -7.75
CA GLU A 11 -28.17 8.36 -8.96
C GLU A 11 -27.49 9.70 -8.62
N ARG A 12 -28.06 10.49 -7.70
CA ARG A 12 -27.44 11.73 -7.26
C ARG A 12 -26.04 11.50 -6.67
N GLN A 13 -25.88 10.47 -5.84
CA GLN A 13 -24.57 10.12 -5.30
C GLN A 13 -23.59 9.73 -6.40
N ARG A 14 -24.00 8.89 -7.35
CA ARG A 14 -23.17 8.51 -8.50
C ARG A 14 -22.75 9.73 -9.30
N ASN A 15 -23.67 10.64 -9.62
CA ASN A 15 -23.37 11.84 -10.40
C ASN A 15 -22.39 12.78 -9.68
N ARG A 16 -22.53 12.94 -8.35
CA ARG A 16 -21.56 13.70 -7.53
C ARG A 16 -20.17 13.07 -7.57
N VAL A 17 -20.08 11.76 -7.36
CA VAL A 17 -18.80 11.03 -7.42
C VAL A 17 -18.19 11.15 -8.81
N GLN A 18 -18.97 10.96 -9.87
CA GLN A 18 -18.48 11.08 -11.25
C GLN A 18 -17.97 12.49 -11.58
N SER A 19 -18.66 13.53 -11.14
CA SER A 19 -18.20 14.91 -11.30
C SER A 19 -16.88 15.17 -10.57
N MET A 20 -16.76 14.68 -9.32
CA MET A 20 -15.52 14.78 -8.55
C MET A 20 -14.37 14.02 -9.23
N LEU A 21 -14.59 12.79 -9.67
CA LEU A 21 -13.60 11.99 -10.39
C LEU A 21 -13.18 12.67 -11.68
N HIS A 22 -14.11 13.26 -12.41
CA HIS A 22 -13.82 13.97 -13.65
C HIS A 22 -12.90 15.17 -13.39
N ASN A 23 -13.20 15.98 -12.38
CA ASN A 23 -12.41 17.16 -12.05
C ASN A 23 -11.00 16.78 -11.55
N VAL A 24 -10.91 15.77 -10.68
CA VAL A 24 -9.63 15.29 -10.14
C VAL A 24 -8.76 14.66 -11.24
N SER A 25 -9.33 13.77 -12.05
CA SER A 25 -8.58 13.14 -13.16
C SER A 25 -8.10 14.16 -14.18
N LYS A 26 -8.93 15.16 -14.51
CA LYS A 26 -8.54 16.25 -15.41
C LYS A 26 -7.35 17.02 -14.83
N ARG A 27 -7.46 17.47 -13.58
CA ARG A 27 -6.39 18.23 -12.91
C ARG A 27 -5.06 17.47 -12.86
N ILE A 28 -5.08 16.17 -12.58
CA ILE A 28 -3.87 15.34 -12.56
C ILE A 28 -3.19 15.30 -13.93
N VAL A 29 -3.97 15.09 -14.99
CA VAL A 29 -3.44 15.04 -16.36
C VAL A 29 -2.95 16.40 -16.83
N ASP A 30 -3.69 17.47 -16.54
CA ASP A 30 -3.31 18.85 -16.87
C ASP A 30 -1.98 19.24 -16.21
N GLU A 31 -1.80 18.88 -14.93
CA GLU A 31 -0.55 19.13 -14.20
C GLU A 31 0.61 18.31 -14.78
N ALA A 32 0.39 17.04 -15.09
CA ALA A 32 1.40 16.18 -15.72
C ALA A 32 1.82 16.72 -17.09
N LYS A 33 0.85 17.17 -17.91
CA LYS A 33 1.10 17.80 -19.21
C LYS A 33 1.93 19.09 -19.06
N THR A 34 1.50 19.99 -18.18
CA THR A 34 2.15 21.29 -17.96
C THR A 34 3.59 21.13 -17.51
N ARG A 35 3.84 20.21 -16.57
CA ARG A 35 5.18 19.93 -16.04
C ARG A 35 5.99 18.94 -16.87
N ARG A 36 5.43 18.39 -17.96
CA ARG A 36 6.04 17.36 -18.82
C ARG A 36 6.46 16.09 -18.06
N TYR A 37 5.62 15.64 -17.13
CA TYR A 37 5.84 14.42 -16.36
C TYR A 37 5.04 13.23 -16.91
N GLY A 38 5.54 12.02 -16.66
CA GLY A 38 4.78 10.79 -16.80
C GLY A 38 3.99 10.48 -15.53
N ILE A 39 2.86 9.78 -15.67
CA ILE A 39 2.02 9.37 -14.54
C ILE A 39 2.32 7.91 -14.22
N VAL A 40 2.53 7.60 -12.94
CA VAL A 40 2.72 6.22 -12.46
C VAL A 40 1.53 5.82 -11.59
N MET A 41 0.93 4.67 -11.85
CA MET A 41 -0.21 4.15 -11.09
C MET A 41 0.00 2.70 -10.69
N GLU A 42 -0.57 2.30 -9.56
CA GLU A 42 -0.56 0.90 -9.14
C GLU A 42 -1.57 0.03 -9.90
N LYS A 43 -1.26 -1.24 -10.09
CA LYS A 43 -2.22 -2.25 -10.55
C LYS A 43 -3.09 -2.68 -9.37
N LEU A 44 -4.27 -2.09 -9.24
CA LEU A 44 -5.23 -2.35 -8.17
C LEU A 44 -6.11 -3.60 -8.43
N THR A 45 -5.58 -4.58 -9.15
CA THR A 45 -6.31 -5.79 -9.57
C THR A 45 -6.61 -6.71 -8.38
N GLY A 46 -7.86 -7.16 -8.27
CA GLY A 46 -8.25 -8.19 -7.30
C GLY A 46 -8.51 -7.71 -5.87
N ILE A 47 -8.42 -6.40 -5.57
CA ILE A 47 -8.66 -5.83 -4.25
C ILE A 47 -10.08 -6.15 -3.74
N ARG A 48 -11.09 -6.09 -4.61
CA ARG A 48 -12.49 -6.42 -4.26
C ARG A 48 -12.67 -7.84 -3.73
N ARG A 49 -11.77 -8.79 -4.08
CA ARG A 49 -11.83 -10.16 -3.55
C ARG A 49 -11.62 -10.21 -2.03
N LEU A 50 -10.87 -9.25 -1.48
CA LEU A 50 -10.61 -9.12 -0.04
C LEU A 50 -11.86 -8.72 0.75
N TYR A 51 -12.80 -8.02 0.11
CA TYR A 51 -14.00 -7.47 0.75
C TYR A 51 -15.29 -8.19 0.31
N ARG A 52 -15.20 -9.49 -0.01
CA ARG A 52 -16.37 -10.33 -0.28
C ARG A 52 -17.09 -10.68 1.03
N LYS A 53 -18.39 -10.94 0.92
CA LYS A 53 -19.18 -11.52 2.02
C LYS A 53 -18.51 -12.80 2.51
N HIS A 54 -18.62 -13.07 3.81
CA HIS A 54 -18.05 -14.23 4.51
C HIS A 54 -16.52 -14.21 4.77
N ASN A 55 -15.81 -13.13 4.43
CA ASN A 55 -14.39 -12.97 4.80
C ASN A 55 -14.15 -12.54 6.27
N GLY A 56 -15.09 -12.80 7.18
CA GLY A 56 -14.96 -12.47 8.62
C GLY A 56 -15.00 -10.97 8.98
N GLN A 57 -15.32 -10.10 8.02
CA GLN A 57 -15.42 -8.64 8.25
C GLN A 57 -16.88 -8.17 8.39
N SER A 58 -17.08 -7.04 9.07
CA SER A 58 -18.40 -6.40 9.15
C SER A 58 -18.94 -6.02 7.76
N GLY A 59 -20.22 -6.28 7.52
CA GLY A 59 -20.88 -5.93 6.26
C GLY A 59 -20.80 -4.42 5.92
N ASN A 60 -20.83 -3.56 6.94
CA ASN A 60 -20.67 -2.11 6.76
C ASN A 60 -19.26 -1.74 6.27
N TYR A 61 -18.22 -2.39 6.82
CA TYR A 61 -16.85 -2.18 6.38
C TYR A 61 -16.66 -2.65 4.93
N GLN A 62 -17.18 -3.83 4.59
CA GLN A 62 -17.15 -4.35 3.22
C GLN A 62 -17.86 -3.40 2.24
N ALA A 63 -19.04 -2.89 2.59
CA ALA A 63 -19.78 -1.94 1.76
C ALA A 63 -18.98 -0.64 1.53
N ARG A 64 -18.33 -0.13 2.58
CA ARG A 64 -17.47 1.07 2.50
C ARG A 64 -16.24 0.86 1.61
N MET A 65 -15.56 -0.28 1.73
CA MET A 65 -14.38 -0.55 0.91
C MET A 65 -14.76 -0.81 -0.56
N ASN A 66 -15.92 -1.42 -0.80
CA ASN A 66 -16.42 -1.68 -2.16
C ASN A 66 -17.05 -0.45 -2.83
N SER A 67 -17.46 0.58 -2.08
CA SER A 67 -18.03 1.81 -2.66
C SER A 67 -16.96 2.73 -3.26
N TRP A 68 -15.68 2.53 -2.94
CA TRP A 68 -14.60 3.34 -3.47
C TRP A 68 -14.38 3.08 -4.97
N SER A 69 -14.45 4.16 -5.76
CA SER A 69 -14.41 4.13 -7.23
C SER A 69 -12.99 4.26 -7.81
N TYR A 70 -12.00 3.57 -7.22
CA TYR A 70 -10.60 3.64 -7.63
C TYR A 70 -10.40 3.25 -9.11
N GLY A 71 -11.10 2.22 -9.59
CA GLY A 71 -10.99 1.75 -10.98
C GLY A 71 -11.52 2.75 -11.99
N GLU A 72 -12.60 3.49 -11.64
CA GLU A 72 -13.11 4.54 -12.52
C GLU A 72 -12.16 5.74 -12.57
N LEU A 73 -11.54 6.09 -11.44
CA LEU A 73 -10.50 7.13 -11.43
C LEU A 73 -9.33 6.76 -12.36
N GLN A 74 -8.83 5.52 -12.26
CA GLN A 74 -7.76 5.03 -13.14
C GLN A 74 -8.18 5.07 -14.61
N ARG A 75 -9.37 4.56 -14.94
CA ARG A 75 -9.93 4.61 -16.29
C ARG A 75 -10.00 6.04 -16.83
N GLN A 76 -10.43 7.00 -16.01
CA GLN A 76 -10.53 8.40 -16.40
C GLN A 76 -9.17 9.05 -16.64
N ILE A 77 -8.20 8.76 -15.79
CA ILE A 77 -6.82 9.22 -15.99
C ILE A 77 -6.24 8.62 -17.27
N GLU A 78 -6.45 7.32 -17.52
CA GLU A 78 -5.94 6.61 -18.70
C GLU A 78 -6.44 7.21 -20.01
N TYR A 79 -7.76 7.39 -20.18
CA TYR A 79 -8.25 7.93 -21.44
C TYR A 79 -7.86 9.40 -21.64
N LYS A 80 -7.85 10.21 -20.56
CA LYS A 80 -7.47 11.64 -20.64
C LYS A 80 -5.99 11.80 -20.95
N ALA A 81 -5.13 11.05 -20.26
CA ALA A 81 -3.70 11.05 -20.52
C ALA A 81 -3.41 10.62 -21.97
N ARG A 82 -4.12 9.60 -22.48
CA ARG A 82 -3.99 9.18 -23.88
C ARG A 82 -4.39 10.29 -24.86
N TRP A 83 -5.44 11.05 -24.58
CA TRP A 83 -5.85 12.19 -25.42
C TRP A 83 -4.80 13.31 -25.41
N GLU A 84 -4.17 13.55 -24.27
CA GLU A 84 -3.17 14.61 -24.08
C GLU A 84 -1.73 14.17 -24.41
N GLY A 85 -1.52 12.90 -24.82
CA GLY A 85 -0.21 12.33 -25.10
C GLY A 85 0.68 12.11 -23.86
N VAL A 86 0.12 12.09 -22.66
CA VAL A 86 0.84 11.86 -21.40
C VAL A 86 1.08 10.35 -21.20
N LYS A 87 2.34 9.98 -20.94
CA LYS A 87 2.72 8.57 -20.71
C LYS A 87 2.24 8.08 -19.34
N ILE A 88 1.68 6.87 -19.31
CA ILE A 88 1.27 6.16 -18.09
C ILE A 88 2.11 4.89 -17.92
N VAL A 89 2.57 4.65 -16.70
CA VAL A 89 3.27 3.41 -16.30
C VAL A 89 2.52 2.75 -15.14
N HIS A 90 2.28 1.44 -15.26
CA HIS A 90 1.66 0.68 -14.18
C HIS A 90 2.67 -0.14 -13.38
N VAL A 91 2.67 0.01 -12.06
CA VAL A 91 3.53 -0.74 -11.14
C VAL A 91 2.74 -1.72 -10.28
N SER A 92 3.40 -2.74 -9.75
CA SER A 92 2.79 -3.66 -8.79
C SER A 92 2.49 -2.94 -7.48
N ALA A 93 1.27 -3.11 -6.94
CA ALA A 93 0.88 -2.58 -5.63
C ALA A 93 1.49 -3.34 -4.44
N ARG A 94 2.25 -4.42 -4.70
CA ARG A 94 2.74 -5.31 -3.64
C ARG A 94 3.87 -4.61 -2.87
N ASN A 95 3.70 -4.52 -1.54
CA ASN A 95 4.69 -4.00 -0.59
C ASN A 95 5.09 -2.52 -0.73
N THR A 96 4.38 -1.73 -1.53
CA THR A 96 4.65 -0.29 -1.71
C THR A 96 4.43 0.52 -0.43
N SER A 97 3.49 0.12 0.42
CA SER A 97 3.22 0.78 1.71
C SER A 97 3.96 0.19 2.91
N LYS A 98 4.69 -0.92 2.74
CA LYS A 98 5.36 -1.66 3.82
C LYS A 98 6.88 -1.50 3.86
N ARG A 99 7.44 -0.71 2.93
CA ARG A 99 8.87 -0.45 2.81
C ARG A 99 9.13 1.03 2.95
N CYS A 100 10.24 1.38 3.60
CA CYS A 100 10.66 2.77 3.74
C CYS A 100 11.10 3.30 2.37
N SER A 101 10.55 4.43 1.96
CA SER A 101 10.91 5.10 0.70
C SER A 101 12.31 5.70 0.70
N ILE A 102 12.96 5.81 1.87
CA ILE A 102 14.31 6.35 2.02
C ILE A 102 15.35 5.23 1.91
N CYS A 103 15.24 4.19 2.73
CA CYS A 103 16.26 3.13 2.85
C CYS A 103 15.81 1.76 2.33
N GLY A 104 14.54 1.58 1.96
CA GLY A 104 14.00 0.31 1.46
C GLY A 104 13.73 -0.76 2.52
N TYR A 105 14.05 -0.51 3.80
CA TYR A 105 13.80 -1.46 4.90
C TYR A 105 12.31 -1.58 5.23
N LYS A 106 11.91 -2.68 5.87
CA LYS A 106 10.51 -2.91 6.27
C LYS A 106 10.08 -1.88 7.32
N THR A 107 8.96 -1.20 7.09
CA THR A 107 8.38 -0.24 8.04
C THR A 107 7.49 -0.96 9.05
N LEU A 108 7.39 -0.34 10.23
CA LEU A 108 6.46 -0.72 11.29
C LEU A 108 5.37 0.34 11.37
N GLU A 109 4.16 -0.07 11.75
CA GLU A 109 3.08 0.88 12.01
C GLU A 109 3.36 1.57 13.36
N SER A 110 3.54 2.89 13.32
CA SER A 110 3.68 3.71 14.53
C SER A 110 2.31 4.14 15.04
N THR A 111 1.46 4.62 14.12
CA THR A 111 0.08 5.04 14.36
C THR A 111 -0.77 4.59 13.15
N GLN A 112 -2.09 4.77 13.18
CA GLN A 112 -2.98 4.42 12.05
C GLN A 112 -2.51 5.03 10.71
N ARG A 113 -1.98 6.27 10.70
CA ARG A 113 -1.51 6.95 9.47
C ARG A 113 0.00 7.06 9.31
N GLN A 114 0.78 6.85 10.37
CA GLN A 114 2.23 7.05 10.36
C GLN A 114 2.98 5.71 10.40
N LEU A 115 4.06 5.66 9.63
CA LEU A 115 4.99 4.55 9.55
C LEU A 115 6.32 4.97 10.17
N TRP A 116 6.90 4.09 10.98
CA TRP A 116 8.25 4.24 11.51
C TRP A 116 9.19 3.23 10.86
N CYS A 117 10.39 3.67 10.51
CA CYS A 117 11.44 2.80 10.01
C CYS A 117 12.46 2.51 11.12
N PRO A 118 12.64 1.24 11.53
CA PRO A 118 13.61 0.87 12.56
C PRO A 118 15.08 0.99 12.10
N HIS A 119 15.33 1.02 10.78
CA HIS A 119 16.69 1.08 10.24
C HIS A 119 17.24 2.50 10.12
N CYS A 120 16.44 3.45 9.61
CA CYS A 120 16.87 4.84 9.44
C CYS A 120 16.20 5.83 10.40
N GLY A 121 15.31 5.36 11.28
CA GLY A 121 14.59 6.20 12.25
C GLY A 121 13.49 7.09 11.65
N ALA A 122 13.29 7.08 10.34
CA ALA A 122 12.34 7.96 9.68
C ALA A 122 10.88 7.69 10.10
N ILE A 123 10.13 8.76 10.32
CA ILE A 123 8.67 8.74 10.54
C ILE A 123 8.02 9.44 9.34
N LEU A 124 7.16 8.72 8.63
CA LEU A 124 6.55 9.18 7.38
C LEU A 124 5.05 8.90 7.39
N ASP A 125 4.27 9.73 6.71
CA ASP A 125 2.88 9.39 6.41
C ASP A 125 2.82 8.18 5.46
N ARG A 126 1.86 7.28 5.69
CA ARG A 126 1.67 6.05 4.92
C ARG A 126 1.44 6.32 3.43
N ASP A 127 0.63 7.33 3.12
CA ASP A 127 0.23 7.66 1.75
C ASP A 127 1.40 8.33 1.02
N GLU A 128 2.14 9.22 1.70
CA GLU A 128 3.36 9.84 1.17
C GLU A 128 4.44 8.79 0.88
N ASN A 129 4.69 7.89 1.83
CA ASN A 129 5.67 6.82 1.68
C ASN A 129 5.31 5.89 0.51
N ALA A 130 4.03 5.53 0.38
CA ALA A 130 3.54 4.74 -0.74
C ALA A 130 3.72 5.49 -2.08
N ALA A 131 3.37 6.77 -2.16
CA ALA A 131 3.53 7.58 -3.37
C ALA A 131 4.99 7.64 -3.85
N ARG A 132 5.94 7.85 -2.93
CA ARG A 132 7.38 7.83 -3.23
C ARG A 132 7.84 6.46 -3.76
N ASN A 133 7.39 5.37 -3.14
CA ASN A 133 7.72 4.02 -3.59
C ASN A 133 7.12 3.68 -4.96
N ILE A 134 5.88 4.11 -5.24
CA ILE A 134 5.23 3.96 -6.55
C ILE A 134 6.01 4.72 -7.61
N ALA A 135 6.38 5.99 -7.35
CA ALA A 135 7.17 6.80 -8.26
C ALA A 135 8.54 6.16 -8.55
N ALA A 136 9.24 5.71 -7.51
CA ALA A 136 10.50 4.99 -7.65
C ALA A 136 10.34 3.69 -8.45
N GLY A 137 9.27 2.94 -8.23
CA GLY A 137 8.92 1.75 -9.00
C GLY A 137 8.73 2.06 -10.48
N GLY A 138 8.05 3.17 -10.82
CA GLY A 138 7.84 3.58 -12.21
C GLY A 138 9.12 3.97 -12.93
N LEU A 139 10.06 4.60 -12.22
CA LEU A 139 11.39 4.94 -12.77
C LEU A 139 12.24 3.71 -13.10
N ARG A 140 12.07 2.59 -12.38
CA ARG A 140 12.78 1.32 -12.66
C ARG A 140 12.39 0.69 -13.99
N PHE A 141 11.19 0.98 -14.50
CA PHE A 141 10.69 0.45 -15.78
C PHE A 141 10.84 1.45 -16.95
N SER A 142 11.52 2.58 -16.73
CA SER A 142 11.77 3.54 -17.82
C SER A 142 12.91 3.04 -18.71
N PRO A 143 12.71 2.88 -20.03
CA PRO A 143 13.71 2.31 -20.94
C PRO A 143 14.96 3.18 -21.13
N ASN A 144 14.93 4.44 -20.69
CA ASN A 144 16.00 5.42 -20.90
C ASN A 144 16.96 5.56 -19.69
N ARG A 145 16.97 4.64 -18.73
CA ARG A 145 17.90 4.71 -17.59
C ARG A 145 19.00 3.65 -17.72
N PRO A 146 20.29 3.99 -17.54
CA PRO A 146 21.30 2.98 -17.30
C PRO A 146 20.93 2.20 -16.02
N PRO A 147 21.19 0.88 -15.96
CA PRO A 147 20.85 0.03 -14.82
C PRO A 147 21.74 0.36 -13.61
N GLY A 148 21.53 1.53 -13.01
CA GLY A 148 22.13 1.93 -11.75
C GLY A 148 21.41 1.23 -10.61
N GLU A 149 22.06 0.22 -10.05
CA GLU A 149 21.71 -0.47 -8.81
C GLU A 149 20.30 -1.04 -8.80
N ALA A 150 20.14 -2.13 -9.55
CA ALA A 150 19.20 -3.17 -9.18
C ALA A 150 19.48 -3.57 -7.72
N MET A 151 18.71 -3.02 -6.78
CA MET A 151 18.58 -3.63 -5.47
C MET A 151 18.04 -5.03 -5.68
N LEU A 152 18.97 -5.98 -5.70
CA LEU A 152 18.76 -7.41 -5.83
C LEU A 152 17.57 -7.79 -4.96
N GLU A 153 16.48 -8.18 -5.62
CA GLU A 153 15.40 -8.89 -4.98
C GLU A 153 15.99 -10.25 -4.56
N LYS A 154 16.57 -10.32 -3.35
CA LYS A 154 16.77 -11.61 -2.69
C LYS A 154 15.37 -12.18 -2.53
N ARG A 155 14.99 -13.09 -3.43
CA ARG A 155 13.83 -13.96 -3.28
C ARG A 155 14.01 -14.64 -1.93
N GLU A 156 13.21 -14.28 -0.94
CA GLU A 156 13.13 -15.11 0.26
C GLU A 156 12.44 -16.42 -0.14
N PRO A 157 12.97 -17.57 0.30
CA PRO A 157 12.47 -18.87 -0.11
C PRO A 157 11.00 -19.01 0.31
N GLU A 158 10.22 -19.61 -0.58
CA GLU A 158 8.78 -19.79 -0.54
C GLU A 158 8.23 -20.66 0.62
N ASN A 159 9.05 -20.91 1.65
CA ASN A 159 8.72 -21.67 2.85
C ASN A 159 9.04 -20.92 4.16
N ALA A 160 8.83 -19.60 4.20
CA ALA A 160 8.81 -18.89 5.48
C ALA A 160 7.49 -19.21 6.21
N THR A 161 7.56 -20.13 7.18
CA THR A 161 6.45 -20.49 8.06
C THR A 161 5.71 -19.25 8.54
N LEU A 162 4.42 -19.19 8.23
CA LEU A 162 3.49 -18.19 8.77
C LEU A 162 3.46 -18.34 10.29
N ILE A 163 4.18 -17.48 11.02
CA ILE A 163 3.94 -17.32 12.44
C ILE A 163 2.57 -16.64 12.58
N LEU A 164 1.55 -17.45 12.83
CA LEU A 164 0.22 -16.98 13.21
C LEU A 164 0.36 -16.17 14.50
N LYS A 165 -0.31 -15.00 14.54
CA LYS A 165 -0.53 -14.24 15.77
C LYS A 165 -1.51 -15.01 16.68
N VAL A 166 -1.05 -16.08 17.30
CA VAL A 166 -1.60 -16.67 18.52
C VAL A 166 -0.38 -17.16 19.29
N ASP A 167 -0.14 -16.56 20.45
CA ASP A 167 0.88 -16.86 21.48
C ASP A 167 1.72 -15.65 21.90
N GLY A 168 1.06 -14.50 22.10
CA GLY A 168 1.65 -13.35 22.80
C GLY A 168 1.79 -13.52 24.31
N GLY A 169 1.75 -14.75 24.84
CA GLY A 169 1.59 -14.99 26.29
C GLY A 169 2.53 -16.00 26.93
N LYS A 170 3.47 -16.66 26.22
CA LYS A 170 4.26 -17.77 26.82
C LYS A 170 5.78 -17.72 26.63
N LEU A 171 6.37 -16.59 26.23
CA LEU A 171 7.83 -16.45 26.14
C LEU A 171 8.50 -15.79 27.37
N SER A 172 7.75 -15.48 28.43
CA SER A 172 8.30 -14.81 29.62
C SER A 172 8.74 -15.75 30.77
N GLN A 173 8.72 -17.08 30.60
CA GLN A 173 8.99 -18.01 31.73
C GLN A 173 10.15 -18.99 31.52
N GLN A 174 10.90 -18.93 30.41
CA GLN A 174 12.00 -19.87 30.15
C GLN A 174 13.41 -19.26 30.22
N ALA A 175 13.54 -17.99 30.58
CA ALA A 175 14.84 -17.30 30.63
C ALA A 175 15.49 -17.25 32.04
N ASN A 176 14.84 -17.77 33.10
CA ASN A 176 15.31 -17.60 34.48
C ASN A 176 15.78 -18.88 35.20
N THR A 177 16.12 -19.95 34.49
CA THR A 177 16.53 -21.23 35.13
C THR A 177 17.92 -21.75 34.76
N THR A 178 18.80 -20.94 34.13
CA THR A 178 20.10 -21.45 33.65
C THR A 178 21.32 -20.62 34.07
N ILE A 179 21.22 -19.83 35.14
CA ILE A 179 22.37 -19.10 35.72
C ILE A 179 22.38 -19.30 37.23
N ASP A 180 22.58 -20.54 37.71
CA ASP A 180 23.09 -20.75 39.08
C ASP A 180 23.67 -22.15 39.27
N SER A 181 24.85 -22.41 38.70
CA SER A 181 25.66 -23.60 39.01
C SER A 181 27.05 -23.45 38.39
N THR A 182 27.92 -22.63 38.98
CA THR A 182 29.40 -22.81 38.94
C THR A 182 30.08 -21.67 39.68
N LYS A 183 30.32 -21.86 40.98
CA LYS A 183 31.59 -21.55 41.69
C LYS A 183 31.36 -21.63 43.20
N THR A 184 31.90 -22.65 43.85
CA THR A 184 32.66 -22.54 45.10
C THR A 184 33.39 -23.87 45.31
N GLN A 185 34.69 -23.91 45.00
CA GLN A 185 35.64 -24.80 45.65
C GLN A 185 36.73 -23.92 46.25
N GLN A 186 36.67 -23.79 47.57
CA GLN A 186 37.80 -23.59 48.50
C GLN A 186 38.83 -24.69 48.21
N ASN A 187 40.16 -24.57 48.38
CA ASN A 187 41.02 -23.97 49.39
C ASN A 187 42.49 -24.20 48.88
N PRO A 188 43.60 -24.01 49.63
CA PRO A 188 43.77 -23.64 51.04
C PRO A 188 44.36 -22.23 51.29
#